data_AF-A0A926CP93-F1
#
_entry.id   AF-A0A926CP93-F1
#
_cell.length_a   1.000
_cell.length_b   1.000
_cell.length_c   1.000
_cell.angle_alpha   90.00
_cell.angle_beta   90.00
_cell.angle_gamma   90.00
#
_symmetry.space_group_name_H-M   'P 1'
#
loop_
_entity.id
_entity.type
_entity.pdbx_description
1 polymer ?
#
loop_
_entity_poly.entity_id
_entity_poly.type
_entity_poly.pdbx_seq_one_letter_code
_entity_poly.pdbx_strand_id
1 'polypeptide(L)'
;AFICYESAFPDLVRRFALDGATVLANLSNDGYFGGSAAREQHLSLVRMRAAENNRWILRSTNDGVTASVDPAGRIRRTFPPSQSTSGRLPFNYEPKLTFYTRFGDVFAWICAFAALGLLILSQIPTYRPVSPASPIATARETSIAPSAKRRPTT
;
A
#
# COMPACT_ATOMS: atom_id res chain seq x y z
N ALA A 1 -22.60 12.77 -5.23
CA ALA A 1 -21.61 13.83 -4.90
C ALA A 1 -21.33 13.76 -3.41
N PHE A 2 -20.17 14.23 -2.95
CA PHE A 2 -19.80 14.21 -1.53
C PHE A 2 -19.19 15.55 -1.10
N ILE A 3 -19.35 15.91 0.16
CA ILE A 3 -19.07 17.26 0.68
C ILE A 3 -17.81 17.24 1.54
N CYS A 4 -16.87 18.12 1.20
CA CYS A 4 -15.69 18.43 2.00
C CYS A 4 -14.99 17.15 2.46
N TYR A 5 -14.93 16.95 3.77
CA TYR A 5 -14.22 15.87 4.45
C TYR A 5 -14.82 14.47 4.24
N GLU A 6 -15.98 14.34 3.60
CA GLU A 6 -16.52 13.03 3.21
C GLU A 6 -15.56 12.24 2.30
N SER A 7 -14.63 12.93 1.65
CA SER A 7 -13.50 12.35 0.91
C SER A 7 -12.60 11.43 1.76
N ALA A 8 -12.59 11.59 3.09
CA ALA A 8 -11.81 10.77 4.02
C ALA A 8 -12.47 9.41 4.33
N PHE A 9 -13.75 9.22 3.99
CA PHE A 9 -14.50 7.99 4.27
C PHE A 9 -14.58 7.12 3.01
N PRO A 10 -13.69 6.13 2.83
CA PRO A 10 -13.62 5.35 1.61
C PRO A 10 -14.92 4.65 1.24
N ASP A 11 -15.54 3.99 2.21
CA ASP A 11 -16.78 3.24 2.01
C ASP A 11 -17.96 4.13 1.62
N LEU A 12 -18.03 5.36 2.15
CA LEU A 12 -19.07 6.31 1.77
C LEU A 12 -18.95 6.65 0.29
N VAL A 13 -17.74 7.01 -0.16
CA VAL A 13 -17.53 7.39 -1.56
C VAL A 13 -17.71 6.20 -2.51
N ARG A 14 -17.29 5.02 -2.06
CA ARG A 14 -17.46 3.76 -2.79
C ARG A 14 -18.92 3.46 -3.13
N ARG A 15 -19.86 3.74 -2.21
CA ARG A 15 -21.29 3.51 -2.44
C ARG A 15 -21.83 4.27 -3.64
N PHE A 16 -21.43 5.52 -3.86
CA PHE A 16 -21.89 6.26 -5.04
C PHE A 16 -21.54 5.56 -6.35
N ALA A 17 -20.34 4.99 -6.46
CA ALA A 17 -19.92 4.25 -7.65
C ALA A 17 -20.68 2.92 -7.80
N LEU A 18 -20.98 2.24 -6.68
CA LEU A 18 -21.83 1.05 -6.65
C LEU A 18 -23.27 1.34 -7.09
N ASP A 19 -23.81 2.50 -6.67
CA ASP A 19 -25.15 2.97 -7.01
C ASP A 19 -25.25 3.49 -8.45
N GLY A 20 -24.19 3.32 -9.26
CA GLY A 20 -24.19 3.60 -10.69
C GLY A 20 -23.66 4.98 -11.08
N ALA A 21 -23.13 5.78 -10.15
CA ALA A 21 -22.47 7.03 -10.52
C ALA A 21 -21.30 6.73 -11.47
N THR A 22 -21.19 7.48 -12.56
CA THR A 22 -20.14 7.34 -13.58
C THR A 22 -19.12 8.50 -13.56
N VAL A 23 -19.41 9.54 -12.78
CA VAL A 23 -18.53 10.65 -12.42
C VAL A 23 -18.89 11.11 -11.01
N LEU A 24 -17.94 11.64 -10.26
CA LEU A 24 -18.17 12.17 -8.91
C LEU A 24 -17.87 13.66 -8.86
N ALA A 25 -18.52 14.34 -7.93
CA ALA A 25 -18.25 15.73 -7.60
C ALA A 25 -17.97 15.84 -6.11
N ASN A 26 -16.98 16.67 -5.78
CA ASN A 26 -16.62 17.01 -4.42
C ASN A 26 -16.69 18.53 -4.21
N LEU A 27 -17.55 18.96 -3.31
CA LEU A 27 -17.74 20.38 -2.99
C LEU A 27 -17.14 20.65 -1.61
N SER A 28 -16.14 21.52 -1.49
CA SER A 28 -15.41 21.75 -0.23
C SER A 28 -15.30 23.22 0.14
N ASN A 29 -15.18 23.48 1.45
CA ASN A 29 -14.66 24.73 1.98
C ASN A 29 -13.32 24.44 2.67
N ASP A 30 -12.22 24.75 1.98
CA ASP A 30 -10.86 24.55 2.51
C ASP A 30 -10.30 25.83 3.17
N GLY A 31 -11.14 26.86 3.34
CA GLY A 31 -10.79 28.10 4.04
C GLY A 31 -10.33 27.84 5.48
N TYR A 32 -10.98 26.89 6.16
CA TYR A 32 -10.64 26.47 7.53
C TYR A 32 -9.19 26.03 7.72
N PHE A 33 -8.54 25.54 6.67
CA PHE A 33 -7.16 25.04 6.75
C PHE A 33 -6.10 26.13 6.53
N GLY A 34 -6.49 27.34 6.11
CA GLY A 34 -5.54 28.41 5.78
C GLY A 34 -4.45 27.95 4.80
N GLY A 35 -3.26 28.52 4.88
CA GLY A 35 -2.11 28.13 4.05
C GLY A 35 -1.42 26.81 4.45
N SER A 36 -2.06 25.95 5.24
CA SER A 36 -1.42 24.73 5.74
C SER A 36 -1.41 23.59 4.72
N ALA A 37 -0.57 22.58 4.97
CA ALA A 37 -0.48 21.37 4.17
C ALA A 37 -1.78 20.52 4.17
N ALA A 38 -2.72 20.81 5.08
CA ALA A 38 -3.99 20.08 5.16
C ALA A 38 -4.82 20.19 3.86
N ARG A 39 -4.68 21.29 3.09
CA ARG A 39 -5.33 21.43 1.78
C ARG A 39 -4.83 20.40 0.77
N GLU A 40 -3.52 20.20 0.71
CA GLU A 40 -2.89 19.22 -0.19
C GLU A 40 -3.16 17.78 0.27
N GLN A 41 -3.22 17.54 1.57
CA GLN A 41 -3.64 16.25 2.12
C GLN A 41 -5.10 15.94 1.77
N HIS A 42 -5.99 16.93 1.89
CA HIS A 42 -7.39 16.79 1.52
C HIS A 42 -7.55 16.51 0.01
N LEU A 43 -6.79 17.20 -0.85
CA LEU A 43 -6.76 16.89 -2.28
C LEU A 43 -6.23 15.47 -2.55
N SER A 44 -5.24 15.01 -1.79
CA SER A 44 -4.69 13.66 -1.92
C SER A 44 -5.73 12.58 -1.59
N LEU A 45 -6.58 12.81 -0.58
CA LEU A 45 -7.71 11.92 -0.28
C LEU A 45 -8.66 11.83 -1.49
N VAL A 46 -9.04 12.96 -2.08
CA VAL A 46 -9.89 12.98 -3.29
C VAL A 46 -9.24 12.22 -4.44
N ARG A 47 -7.93 12.35 -4.63
CA ARG A 47 -7.19 11.60 -5.66
C ARG A 47 -7.25 10.10 -5.44
N MET A 48 -7.14 9.65 -4.20
CA MET A 48 -7.32 8.24 -3.85
C MET A 48 -8.76 7.77 -4.14
N ARG A 49 -9.78 8.55 -3.76
CA ARG A 49 -11.18 8.23 -4.06
C ARG A 49 -11.42 8.00 -5.56
N ALA A 50 -10.77 8.80 -6.42
CA ALA A 50 -10.87 8.71 -7.87
C ALA A 50 -10.28 7.38 -8.39
N ALA A 51 -9.06 7.05 -7.94
CA ALA A 51 -8.34 5.84 -8.31
C ALA A 51 -9.05 4.58 -7.85
N GLU A 52 -9.51 4.57 -6.61
CA GLU A 52 -10.20 3.43 -6.01
C GLU A 52 -11.49 3.07 -6.72
N ASN A 53 -12.21 4.08 -7.24
CA ASN A 53 -13.53 3.87 -7.85
C ASN A 53 -13.53 3.86 -9.37
N ASN A 54 -12.38 4.06 -10.01
CA ASN A 54 -12.27 4.29 -11.45
C ASN A 54 -13.26 5.37 -11.89
N ARG A 55 -13.22 6.53 -11.22
CA ARG A 55 -14.09 7.67 -11.51
C ARG A 55 -13.30 8.94 -11.69
N TRP A 56 -13.74 9.75 -12.64
CA TRP A 56 -13.38 11.15 -12.63
C TRP A 56 -14.00 11.84 -11.40
N ILE A 57 -13.25 12.74 -10.79
CA ILE A 57 -13.76 13.59 -9.71
C ILE A 57 -13.53 15.06 -10.07
N LEU A 58 -14.63 15.81 -10.08
CA LEU A 58 -14.62 17.27 -10.17
C LEU A 58 -14.66 17.84 -8.75
N ARG A 59 -13.55 18.43 -8.31
CA ARG A 59 -13.45 19.10 -7.03
C ARG A 59 -13.62 20.59 -7.20
N SER A 60 -14.61 21.16 -6.51
CA SER A 60 -14.85 22.60 -6.41
C SER A 60 -14.66 23.06 -4.99
N THR A 61 -13.81 24.06 -4.79
CA THR A 61 -13.52 24.64 -3.48
C THR A 61 -13.63 26.15 -3.53
N ASN A 62 -13.88 26.80 -2.40
CA ASN A 62 -13.88 28.26 -2.28
C ASN A 62 -12.46 28.86 -2.38
N ASP A 63 -11.59 28.51 -1.44
CA ASP A 63 -10.24 29.09 -1.26
C ASP A 63 -9.13 28.05 -1.43
N GLY A 64 -9.52 26.79 -1.65
CA GLY A 64 -8.63 25.65 -1.79
C GLY A 64 -8.29 25.32 -3.24
N VAL A 65 -7.87 24.08 -3.46
CA VAL A 65 -7.52 23.58 -4.80
C VAL A 65 -8.77 23.04 -5.49
N THR A 66 -9.28 23.80 -6.45
CA THR A 66 -10.32 23.37 -7.40
C THR A 66 -9.66 22.63 -8.56
N ALA A 67 -10.04 21.38 -8.82
CA ALA A 67 -9.34 20.53 -9.77
C ALA A 67 -10.24 19.45 -10.40
N SER A 68 -9.82 18.99 -11.58
CA SER A 68 -10.27 17.73 -12.17
C SER A 68 -9.25 16.64 -11.92
N VAL A 69 -9.74 15.50 -11.43
CA VAL A 69 -8.93 14.32 -11.16
C VAL A 69 -9.43 13.16 -12.03
N ASP A 70 -8.51 12.51 -12.74
CA ASP A 70 -8.82 11.36 -13.60
C ASP A 70 -8.95 10.05 -12.78
N PRO A 71 -9.45 8.97 -13.40
CA PRO A 71 -9.60 7.66 -12.75
C PRO A 71 -8.29 7.01 -12.30
N ALA A 72 -7.12 7.55 -12.65
CA ALA A 72 -5.82 7.12 -12.16
C ALA A 72 -5.32 8.00 -11.00
N GLY A 73 -6.15 8.93 -10.50
CA GLY A 73 -5.79 9.86 -9.43
C GLY A 73 -4.88 11.00 -9.88
N ARG A 74 -4.77 11.27 -11.18
CA ARG A 74 -3.91 12.35 -11.72
C ARG A 74 -4.72 13.64 -11.86
N ILE A 75 -4.11 14.76 -11.52
CA ILE A 75 -4.70 16.08 -11.72
C ILE A 75 -4.59 16.42 -13.20
N ARG A 76 -5.73 16.65 -13.87
CA ARG A 76 -5.79 16.99 -15.30
C ARG A 76 -5.81 18.48 -15.55
N ARG A 77 -6.47 19.22 -14.66
CA ARG A 77 -6.51 20.69 -14.65
C ARG A 77 -6.79 21.14 -13.23
N THR A 78 -6.17 22.25 -12.85
CA THR A 78 -6.35 22.89 -11.55
C THR A 78 -6.55 24.39 -11.72
N PHE A 79 -7.17 25.02 -10.75
CA PHE A 79 -7.22 26.45 -10.59
C PHE A 79 -6.39 26.88 -9.38
N PRO A 80 -5.76 28.08 -9.41
CA PRO A 80 -5.01 28.59 -8.28
C PRO A 80 -5.92 28.76 -7.04
N PRO A 81 -5.45 28.40 -5.83
CA PRO A 81 -6.17 28.69 -4.60
C PRO A 81 -6.24 30.19 -4.31
N SER A 82 -7.17 30.59 -3.45
CA SER A 82 -7.36 31.99 -3.00
C SER A 82 -7.56 33.00 -4.15
N GLN A 83 -8.13 32.58 -5.28
CA GLN A 83 -8.44 33.45 -6.41
C GLN A 83 -9.87 33.21 -6.87
N SER A 84 -10.63 34.30 -7.08
CA SER A 84 -11.95 34.21 -7.69
C SER A 84 -11.81 33.84 -9.16
N THR A 85 -12.21 32.62 -9.50
CA THR A 85 -12.07 32.08 -10.85
C THR A 85 -13.22 31.17 -11.19
N SER A 86 -13.51 31.07 -12.49
CA SER A 86 -14.45 30.11 -13.04
C SER A 86 -13.91 29.57 -14.34
N GLY A 87 -14.29 28.34 -14.68
CA GLY A 87 -13.90 27.76 -15.94
C GLY A 87 -14.29 26.30 -16.06
N ARG A 88 -13.91 25.73 -17.20
CA ARG A 88 -14.25 24.35 -17.55
C ARG A 88 -13.14 23.39 -17.17
N LEU A 89 -13.54 22.30 -16.53
CA LEU A 89 -12.67 21.20 -16.16
C LEU A 89 -12.97 20.01 -17.08
N PRO A 90 -11.95 19.36 -17.66
CA PRO A 90 -12.15 18.17 -18.49
C PRO A 90 -12.57 16.99 -17.60
N PHE A 91 -13.48 16.14 -18.07
CA PHE A 91 -13.82 14.87 -17.44
C PHE A 91 -14.41 13.89 -18.45
N ASN A 92 -14.54 12.62 -18.04
CA ASN A 92 -15.27 11.61 -18.79
C ASN A 92 -16.18 10.81 -17.85
N TYR A 93 -17.14 10.08 -18.43
CA TYR A 93 -18.00 9.17 -17.70
C TYR A 93 -17.42 7.75 -17.75
N GLU A 94 -17.23 7.15 -16.58
CA GLU A 94 -16.66 5.82 -16.44
C GLU A 94 -17.67 4.89 -15.77
N PRO A 95 -18.25 3.90 -16.46
CA PRO A 95 -19.22 2.98 -15.84
C PRO A 95 -18.55 1.79 -15.14
N LYS A 96 -17.31 1.45 -15.52
CA LYS A 96 -16.63 0.22 -15.05
C LYS A 96 -16.32 0.28 -13.56
N LEU A 97 -16.68 -0.77 -12.82
CA LEU A 97 -16.37 -0.93 -11.41
C LEU A 97 -15.00 -1.59 -11.20
N THR A 98 -14.18 -1.06 -10.30
CA THR A 98 -12.92 -1.68 -9.89
C THR A 98 -13.16 -2.90 -8.98
N PHE A 99 -12.09 -3.65 -8.70
CA PHE A 99 -12.13 -4.68 -7.67
C PHE A 99 -12.49 -4.08 -6.30
N TYR A 100 -11.88 -2.94 -5.95
CA TYR A 100 -12.16 -2.23 -4.71
C TYR A 100 -13.62 -1.80 -4.60
N THR A 101 -14.19 -1.21 -5.65
CA THR A 101 -15.61 -0.82 -5.63
C THR A 101 -16.52 -2.03 -5.40
N ARG A 102 -16.21 -3.18 -5.99
CA ARG A 102 -17.02 -4.40 -5.83
C ARG A 102 -16.91 -5.01 -4.43
N PHE A 103 -15.70 -5.13 -3.90
CA PHE A 103 -15.44 -5.96 -2.71
C PHE A 103 -15.01 -5.18 -1.46
N GLY A 104 -14.71 -3.88 -1.58
CA GLY A 104 -14.25 -3.04 -0.48
C GLY A 104 -12.88 -3.48 0.05
N ASP A 105 -12.72 -3.39 1.37
CA ASP A 105 -11.44 -3.58 2.05
C ASP A 105 -11.05 -5.06 2.26
N VAL A 106 -11.69 -6.01 1.56
CA VAL A 106 -11.41 -7.46 1.70
C VAL A 106 -9.91 -7.77 1.55
N PHE A 107 -9.23 -7.14 0.59
CA PHE A 107 -7.78 -7.29 0.42
C PHE A 107 -7.00 -6.83 1.65
N ALA A 108 -7.35 -5.69 2.22
CA ALA A 108 -6.70 -5.15 3.41
C ALA A 108 -6.91 -6.05 4.64
N TRP A 109 -8.13 -6.59 4.82
CA TRP A 109 -8.42 -7.54 5.89
C TRP A 109 -7.62 -8.84 5.76
N ILE A 110 -7.49 -9.40 4.56
CA ILE A 110 -6.66 -10.59 4.32
C ILE A 110 -5.20 -10.32 4.72
N CYS A 111 -4.64 -9.18 4.30
CA CYS A 111 -3.28 -8.80 4.68
C CYS A 111 -3.13 -8.60 6.19
N ALA A 112 -4.10 -7.97 6.85
CA ALA A 112 -4.08 -7.74 8.29
C ALA A 112 -4.09 -9.06 9.08
N PHE A 113 -4.98 -10.01 8.72
CA PHE A 113 -5.03 -11.32 9.36
C PHE A 113 -3.79 -12.16 9.06
N ALA A 114 -3.25 -12.11 7.84
CA ALA A 114 -2.01 -12.81 7.51
C ALA A 114 -0.82 -12.26 8.32
N ALA A 115 -0.67 -10.95 8.41
CA ALA A 115 0.38 -10.31 9.20
C ALA A 115 0.26 -10.65 10.70
N LEU A 116 -0.96 -10.62 11.25
CA LEU A 116 -1.23 -11.01 12.62
C LEU A 116 -0.90 -12.49 12.87
N GLY A 117 -1.29 -13.38 11.95
CA GLY A 117 -0.98 -14.81 12.03
C GLY A 117 0.53 -15.07 12.02
N LEU A 118 1.28 -14.40 11.13
CA LEU A 118 2.74 -14.50 11.09
C LEU A 118 3.39 -13.97 12.38
N LEU A 119 2.87 -12.87 12.93
CA LEU A 119 3.35 -12.33 14.19
C LEU A 119 3.13 -13.34 15.33
N ILE A 120 1.94 -13.95 15.42
CA ILE A 120 1.64 -14.97 16.44
C ILE A 120 2.55 -16.20 16.28
N LEU A 121 2.71 -16.70 15.05
CA LEU A 121 3.58 -17.84 14.76
C LEU A 121 5.04 -17.56 15.14
N SER A 122 5.51 -16.33 14.97
CA SER A 122 6.87 -15.93 15.34
C SER A 122 7.15 -15.98 16.85
N GLN A 123 6.12 -15.93 17.69
CA GLN A 123 6.24 -15.99 19.16
C GLN A 123 6.23 -17.43 19.69
N ILE A 124 5.91 -18.43 18.85
CA ILE A 124 5.95 -19.83 19.26
C ILE A 124 7.41 -20.28 19.25
N PRO A 125 7.98 -20.71 20.40
CA PRO A 125 9.37 -21.15 20.44
C PRO A 125 9.54 -22.38 19.54
N THR A 126 10.21 -22.20 18.39
CA THR A 126 10.61 -23.31 17.54
C THR A 126 11.60 -24.18 18.29
N TYR A 127 11.23 -25.42 18.57
CA TYR A 127 12.14 -26.43 19.09
C TYR A 127 13.29 -26.62 18.09
N ARG A 128 14.49 -26.15 18.44
CA ARG A 128 15.72 -26.49 17.71
C ARG A 128 16.24 -27.79 18.33
N PRO A 129 16.16 -28.94 17.65
CA PRO A 129 16.79 -30.15 18.14
C PRO A 129 18.29 -29.89 18.30
N VAL A 130 18.85 -30.26 19.45
CA VAL A 130 20.30 -30.24 19.66
C VAL A 130 20.92 -31.23 18.69
N SER A 131 21.75 -30.75 17.77
CA SER A 131 22.52 -31.63 16.88
C SER A 131 23.31 -32.63 17.71
N PRO A 132 23.23 -33.95 17.43
CA PRO A 132 24.01 -34.93 18.19
C PRO A 132 25.49 -34.57 18.09
N ALA A 133 26.18 -34.59 19.24
CA ALA A 133 27.61 -34.33 19.31
C ALA A 133 28.35 -35.29 18.37
N SER A 134 29.25 -34.74 17.56
CA SER A 134 30.14 -35.55 16.72
C SER A 134 30.90 -36.54 17.60
N PRO A 135 31.00 -37.84 17.24
CA PRO A 135 31.81 -38.77 17.99
C PRO A 135 33.25 -38.24 18.03
N ILE A 136 33.80 -38.10 19.25
CA ILE A 136 35.21 -37.81 19.47
C ILE A 136 35.99 -38.94 18.79
N ALA A 137 36.85 -38.59 17.83
CA ALA A 137 37.73 -39.53 17.17
C ALA A 137 38.64 -40.20 18.21
N THR A 138 38.32 -41.45 18.56
CA THR A 138 39.14 -42.29 19.42
C THR A 138 40.47 -42.61 18.74
N ALA A 139 41.55 -42.22 19.42
CA ALA A 139 42.95 -42.65 19.34
C ALA A 139 43.36 -43.57 18.17
N ARG A 140 44.23 -43.08 17.28
CA ARG A 140 45.13 -43.95 16.49
C ARG A 140 46.31 -44.36 17.37
N GLU A 141 46.34 -45.63 17.78
CA GLU A 141 47.53 -46.31 18.28
C GLU A 141 48.64 -46.26 17.23
N THR A 142 49.80 -45.74 17.63
CA THR A 142 51.05 -45.77 16.87
C THR A 142 51.61 -47.19 16.83
N SER A 143 51.46 -47.87 15.68
CA SER A 143 52.17 -49.11 15.37
C SER A 143 53.61 -48.79 14.92
N ILE A 144 54.59 -49.20 15.72
CA ILE A 144 56.02 -49.16 15.41
C ILE A 144 56.36 -50.43 14.60
N ALA A 145 56.81 -50.27 13.35
CA ALA A 145 57.35 -51.36 12.53
C ALA A 145 58.89 -51.32 12.55
N PRO A 146 59.60 -52.47 12.69
CA PRO A 146 61.06 -52.49 12.70
C PRO A 146 61.65 -52.52 11.28
N SER A 147 62.65 -51.66 11.04
CA SER A 147 63.42 -51.57 9.81
C SER A 147 64.43 -52.72 9.68
N ALA A 148 64.32 -53.51 8.61
CA ALA A 148 65.18 -54.64 8.30
C ALA A 148 66.47 -54.20 7.59
N LYS A 149 67.62 -54.51 8.21
CA LYS A 149 68.97 -54.45 7.61
C LYS A 149 69.09 -55.40 6.43
N ARG A 150 69.67 -54.96 5.31
CA ARG A 150 70.50 -55.78 4.39
C ARG A 150 71.60 -54.94 3.72
N ARG A 151 72.84 -55.39 3.90
CA ARG A 151 74.11 -55.11 3.14
C ARG A 151 74.28 -56.24 2.09
N PRO A 152 75.36 -56.29 1.26
CA PRO A 152 76.16 -55.29 0.52
C PRO A 152 76.38 -55.76 -0.95
N THR A 153 77.50 -55.32 -1.59
CA THR A 153 78.15 -55.65 -2.90
C THR A 153 77.90 -54.60 -3.99
N THR A 154 78.88 -54.01 -4.67
CA THR A 154 80.33 -54.27 -4.84
C THR A 154 81.02 -52.96 -5.19
#